data_AF-M4SX30-F1
#
_entry.id   AF-M4SX30-F1
#
_cell.length_a   1.000
_cell.length_b   1.000
_cell.length_c   1.000
_cell.angle_alpha   90.00
_cell.angle_beta   90.00
_cell.angle_gamma   90.00
#
_symmetry.space_group_name_H-M   'P 1'
#
loop_
_entity.id
_entity.type
_entity.pdbx_description
1 polymer ?
#
loop_
_entity_poly.entity_id
_entity_poly.type
_entity_poly.pdbx_seq_one_letter_code
_entity_poly.pdbx_strand_id
1 'polypeptide(L)'
;MNSRQQLLLTFISAVVGQQLTAAQISQPAACGTACGCAIRLEKRTEPYTAEAAAARQNAASNRDDFNALILAAIASKGSARRKHLPVIGTAAKLIQACDTALESDARDHKKLLEVTSSARALLTALHVISKSAVVMHMTWAGGGQFSQASATHKTFGKIDPNSKCDDETTEQSKSFSRTTEANEKDIPDVLNQVILENTCDQDGAGGTFGPNSIGNSAFIKYGLNIETNKGSPTNVFATAANTPEAVAVGVFKLATAAIEEANTQLKDRRTDTMLSACNKKLRDFSNFRNDPTFKVLVLKALTLKEKAEAVTG
;
A
#
# COMPACT_ATOMS: atom_id res chain seq x y z
N MET A 1 73.59 -20.11 18.41
CA MET A 1 72.39 -20.34 19.24
C MET A 1 72.30 -19.19 20.25
N ASN A 2 71.09 -18.64 20.42
CA ASN A 2 70.71 -17.42 21.14
C ASN A 2 71.12 -16.07 20.53
N SER A 3 70.14 -15.27 20.11
CA SER A 3 69.83 -13.93 20.66
C SER A 3 68.92 -13.11 19.72
N ARG A 4 67.82 -12.60 20.28
CA ARG A 4 67.17 -11.28 20.09
C ARG A 4 66.89 -10.70 18.68
N GLN A 5 65.67 -10.16 18.57
CA GLN A 5 65.23 -8.97 17.81
C GLN A 5 65.19 -9.05 16.27
N GLN A 6 63.96 -8.95 15.72
CA GLN A 6 63.53 -8.01 14.65
C GLN A 6 62.08 -8.38 14.27
N LEU A 7 61.06 -7.58 14.62
CA LEU A 7 60.62 -6.35 13.95
C LEU A 7 60.27 -6.58 12.47
N LEU A 8 58.97 -6.69 12.15
CA LEU A 8 58.31 -5.82 11.16
C LEU A 8 56.83 -6.21 10.99
N LEU A 9 55.98 -5.28 11.41
CA LEU A 9 54.57 -5.19 11.05
C LEU A 9 54.44 -4.98 9.52
N THR A 10 53.56 -5.76 8.88
CA THR A 10 52.93 -5.38 7.61
C THR A 10 51.42 -5.28 7.80
N PHE A 11 50.96 -4.04 7.71
CA PHE A 11 49.57 -3.62 7.54
C PHE A 11 49.01 -4.14 6.21
N ILE A 12 47.83 -4.75 6.20
CA ILE A 12 46.84 -4.59 5.12
C ILE A 12 45.46 -4.47 5.76
N SER A 13 44.96 -3.23 5.87
CA SER A 13 43.55 -2.95 6.09
C SER A 13 42.84 -3.00 4.74
N ALA A 14 42.04 -4.04 4.51
CA ALA A 14 41.12 -4.09 3.37
C ALA A 14 39.85 -3.31 3.73
N VAL A 15 39.83 -2.02 3.39
CA VAL A 15 38.59 -1.25 3.32
C VAL A 15 37.88 -1.66 2.04
N VAL A 16 36.86 -2.50 2.16
CA VAL A 16 35.91 -2.78 1.08
C VAL A 16 35.09 -1.51 0.88
N GLY A 17 35.49 -0.69 -0.10
CA GLY A 17 34.65 0.36 -0.64
C GLY A 17 33.49 -0.27 -1.38
N GLN A 18 32.32 -0.35 -0.74
CA GLN A 18 31.06 -0.56 -1.46
C GLN A 18 30.83 0.67 -2.34
N GLN A 19 31.14 0.53 -3.63
CA GLN A 19 30.67 1.45 -4.65
C GLN A 19 29.15 1.34 -4.68
N LEU A 20 28.49 2.37 -4.15
CA LEU A 20 27.08 2.66 -4.44
C LEU A 20 26.99 2.93 -5.94
N THR A 21 26.69 1.90 -6.73
CA THR A 21 26.06 2.13 -8.03
C THR A 21 24.71 2.77 -7.74
N ALA A 22 24.57 4.02 -8.17
CA ALA A 22 23.27 4.64 -8.31
C ALA A 22 22.48 3.80 -9.31
N ALA A 23 21.73 2.82 -8.80
CA ALA A 23 20.73 2.12 -9.59
C ALA A 23 19.85 3.21 -10.20
N GLN A 24 19.81 3.28 -11.54
CA GLN A 24 18.74 3.97 -12.22
C GLN A 24 17.45 3.44 -11.60
N ILE A 25 16.73 4.29 -10.88
CA ILE A 25 15.46 3.93 -10.26
C ILE A 25 14.52 3.66 -11.43
N SER A 26 14.48 2.41 -11.90
CA SER A 26 13.45 1.96 -12.82
C SER A 26 12.13 2.19 -12.07
N GLN A 27 11.27 3.01 -12.65
CA GLN A 27 9.98 3.28 -12.05
C GLN A 27 9.27 1.95 -11.79
N PRO A 28 8.77 1.71 -10.56
CA PRO A 28 8.14 0.44 -10.25
C PRO A 28 7.01 0.15 -11.23
N ALA A 29 6.98 -1.08 -11.75
CA ALA A 29 5.86 -1.55 -12.59
C ALA A 29 4.58 -1.53 -11.75
N ALA A 30 3.45 -1.15 -12.34
CA ALA A 30 2.15 -1.25 -11.68
C ALA A 30 1.82 -2.74 -11.41
N CYS A 31 0.97 -3.02 -10.42
CA CYS A 31 0.44 -4.37 -10.24
C CYS A 31 -0.44 -4.75 -11.44
N GLY A 32 -0.37 -6.01 -11.87
CA GLY A 32 -1.06 -6.49 -13.08
C GLY A 32 -2.34 -7.27 -12.83
N THR A 33 -2.57 -7.73 -11.60
CA THR A 33 -3.67 -8.61 -11.23
C THR A 33 -4.46 -8.01 -10.07
N ALA A 34 -5.73 -8.38 -9.95
CA ALA A 34 -6.57 -7.94 -8.83
C ALA A 34 -5.98 -8.31 -7.46
N CYS A 35 -5.54 -9.56 -7.27
CA CYS A 35 -4.89 -10.00 -6.04
C CYS A 35 -3.56 -9.28 -5.78
N GLY A 36 -2.71 -9.16 -6.81
CA GLY A 36 -1.43 -8.45 -6.69
C GLY A 36 -1.64 -6.99 -6.30
N CYS A 37 -2.66 -6.34 -6.85
CA CYS A 37 -3.04 -4.98 -6.48
C CYS A 37 -3.60 -4.87 -5.06
N ALA A 38 -4.40 -5.85 -4.60
CA ALA A 38 -4.88 -5.89 -3.23
C ALA A 38 -3.73 -6.04 -2.23
N ILE A 39 -2.77 -6.93 -2.51
CA ILE A 39 -1.58 -7.10 -1.68
C ILE A 39 -0.73 -5.84 -1.69
N ARG A 40 -0.53 -5.22 -2.86
CA ARG A 40 0.25 -3.99 -2.97
C ARG A 40 -0.36 -2.83 -2.19
N LEU A 41 -1.70 -2.70 -2.17
CA LEU A 41 -2.39 -1.72 -1.33
C LEU A 41 -2.05 -1.92 0.15
N GLU A 42 -2.11 -3.15 0.65
CA GLU A 42 -1.72 -3.46 2.03
C GLU A 42 -0.29 -3.05 2.32
N LYS A 43 0.64 -3.53 1.49
CA LYS A 43 2.07 -3.28 1.65
C LYS A 43 2.41 -1.79 1.64
N ARG A 44 1.72 -1.01 0.82
CA ARG A 44 1.92 0.45 0.76
C ARG A 44 1.40 1.20 1.98
N THR A 45 0.53 0.59 2.80
CA THR A 45 0.11 1.18 4.09
C THR A 45 1.08 0.90 5.24
N GLU A 46 1.88 -0.17 5.16
CA GLU A 46 2.80 -0.61 6.22
C GLU A 46 3.76 0.49 6.72
N PRO A 47 4.39 1.32 5.86
CA PRO A 47 5.30 2.37 6.32
C PRO A 47 4.62 3.38 7.24
N TYR A 48 3.37 3.74 6.93
CA TYR A 48 2.59 4.70 7.70
C TYR A 48 2.16 4.13 9.05
N THR A 49 1.82 2.84 9.08
CA THR A 49 1.51 2.12 10.33
C THR A 49 2.73 2.04 11.24
N ALA A 50 3.89 1.72 10.66
CA ALA A 50 5.16 1.66 11.39
C ALA A 50 5.58 3.05 11.93
N GLU A 51 5.42 4.10 11.12
CA GLU A 51 5.70 5.48 11.51
C GLU A 51 4.81 5.92 12.68
N ALA A 52 3.50 5.67 12.62
CA ALA A 52 2.58 5.96 13.71
C ALA A 52 2.92 5.18 14.99
N ALA A 53 3.33 3.91 14.88
CA ALA A 53 3.77 3.12 16.03
C ALA A 53 5.05 3.69 16.66
N ALA A 54 6.05 4.04 15.85
CA ALA A 54 7.29 4.65 16.31
C ALA A 54 7.05 6.01 16.97
N ALA A 55 6.16 6.84 16.41
CA ALA A 55 5.79 8.13 16.98
C ALA A 55 5.15 7.97 18.37
N ARG A 56 4.24 7.00 18.55
CA ARG A 56 3.64 6.68 19.86
C ARG A 56 4.70 6.23 20.88
N GLN A 57 5.65 5.40 20.46
CA GLN A 57 6.74 4.96 21.34
C GLN A 57 7.63 6.13 21.75
N ASN A 58 7.99 7.01 20.81
CA ASN A 58 8.78 8.20 21.10
C ASN A 58 8.03 9.16 22.05
N ALA A 59 6.71 9.33 21.87
CA ALA A 59 5.87 10.13 22.75
C ALA A 59 5.88 9.59 24.19
N ALA A 60 5.74 8.26 24.36
CA ALA A 60 5.83 7.61 25.66
C ALA A 60 7.20 7.84 26.31
N SER A 61 8.28 7.61 25.57
CA SER A 61 9.64 7.86 26.07
C SER A 61 9.88 9.32 26.47
N ASN A 62 9.36 10.27 25.70
CA ASN A 62 9.46 11.70 26.02
C ASN A 62 8.66 12.05 27.29
N ARG A 63 7.50 11.44 27.52
CA ARG A 63 6.73 11.65 28.76
C ARG A 63 7.48 11.14 29.98
N ASP A 64 8.13 9.97 29.87
CA ASP A 64 8.96 9.43 30.97
C ASP A 64 10.16 10.34 31.28
N ASP A 65 10.86 10.80 30.25
CA ASP A 65 11.98 11.74 30.40
C ASP A 65 11.53 13.08 31.01
N PHE A 66 10.35 13.56 30.64
CA PHE A 66 9.77 14.77 31.21
C PHE A 66 9.43 14.62 32.69
N ASN A 67 8.86 13.48 33.09
CA ASN A 67 8.59 13.18 34.49
C ASN A 67 9.89 13.12 35.31
N ALA A 68 10.93 12.47 34.77
CA ALA A 68 12.25 12.44 35.40
C ALA A 68 12.84 13.85 35.57
N LEU A 69 12.69 14.73 34.57
CA LEU A 69 13.13 16.11 34.62
C LEU A 69 12.37 16.92 35.69
N ILE A 70 11.06 16.72 35.83
CA ILE A 70 10.26 17.35 36.89
C ILE A 70 10.73 16.88 38.27
N LEU A 71 10.93 15.57 38.47
CA LEU A 71 11.42 15.02 39.74
C LEU A 71 12.80 15.58 40.10
N ALA A 72 13.72 15.66 39.14
CA ALA A 72 15.04 16.25 39.32
C ALA A 72 14.95 17.74 39.72
N ALA A 73 14.02 18.49 39.11
CA ALA A 73 13.80 19.89 39.46
C ALA A 73 13.19 20.06 40.86
N ILE A 74 12.30 19.16 41.30
CA ILE A 74 11.72 19.16 42.66
C ILE A 74 12.78 18.82 43.70
N ALA A 75 13.63 17.83 43.43
CA ALA A 75 14.73 17.44 44.32
C ALA A 75 15.82 18.52 44.44
N SER A 76 15.92 19.41 43.44
CA SER A 76 16.91 20.48 43.40
C SER A 76 16.54 21.66 44.32
N LYS A 77 17.56 22.31 44.88
CA LYS A 77 17.41 23.50 45.74
C LYS A 77 17.99 24.76 45.08
N GLY A 78 17.53 25.93 45.52
CA GLY A 78 18.10 27.23 45.14
C GLY A 78 18.17 27.48 43.63
N SER A 79 19.33 27.94 43.16
CA SER A 79 19.56 28.30 41.75
C SER A 79 19.54 27.09 40.81
N ALA A 80 19.83 25.87 41.29
CA ALA A 80 19.77 24.66 40.48
C ALA A 80 18.34 24.36 40.01
N ARG A 81 17.34 24.51 40.91
CA ARG A 81 15.92 24.36 40.56
C ARG A 81 15.48 25.31 39.44
N ARG A 82 15.92 26.57 39.48
CA ARG A 82 15.59 27.57 38.44
C ARG A 82 16.18 27.22 37.08
N LYS A 83 17.35 26.59 37.03
CA LYS A 83 18.01 26.18 35.78
C LYS A 83 17.26 25.07 35.04
N HIS A 84 16.37 24.32 35.71
CA HIS A 84 15.55 23.30 35.05
C HIS A 84 14.32 23.89 34.34
N LEU A 85 13.81 25.06 34.76
CA LEU A 85 12.60 25.67 34.20
C LEU A 85 12.63 25.84 32.67
N PRO A 86 13.73 26.28 32.03
CA PRO A 86 13.79 26.43 30.58
C PRO A 86 13.65 25.11 29.83
N VAL A 87 14.29 24.06 30.37
CA VAL A 87 14.22 22.71 29.80
C VAL A 87 12.81 22.15 29.98
N ILE A 88 12.22 22.31 31.16
CA ILE A 88 10.84 21.86 31.44
C ILE A 88 9.84 22.56 30.52
N GLY A 89 9.87 23.89 30.43
CA GLY A 89 8.93 24.64 29.59
C GLY A 89 9.02 24.25 28.12
N THR A 90 10.23 24.01 27.62
CA THR A 90 10.41 23.61 26.21
C THR A 90 10.06 22.14 25.98
N ALA A 91 10.34 21.27 26.95
CA ALA A 91 9.94 19.87 26.91
C ALA A 91 8.41 19.72 26.88
N ALA A 92 7.68 20.49 27.69
CA ALA A 92 6.23 20.51 27.68
C ALA A 92 5.68 20.89 26.30
N LYS A 93 6.25 21.92 25.66
CA LYS A 93 5.88 22.33 24.29
C LYS A 93 6.14 21.24 23.25
N LEU A 94 7.26 20.53 23.35
CA LEU A 94 7.59 19.40 22.46
C LEU A 94 6.59 18.26 22.61
N ILE A 95 6.25 17.88 23.85
CA ILE A 95 5.25 16.85 24.13
C ILE A 95 3.89 17.27 23.56
N GLN A 96 3.45 18.49 23.83
CA GLN A 96 2.16 18.99 23.32
C GLN A 96 2.10 18.96 21.78
N ALA A 97 3.18 19.35 21.11
CA ALA A 97 3.26 19.30 19.64
C ALA A 97 3.17 17.87 19.10
N CYS A 98 3.84 16.91 19.75
CA CYS A 98 3.74 15.50 19.39
C CYS A 98 2.33 14.94 19.65
N ASP A 99 1.70 15.27 20.78
CA ASP A 99 0.35 14.81 21.12
C ASP A 99 -0.68 15.31 20.09
N THR A 100 -0.57 16.58 19.68
CA THR A 100 -1.41 17.17 18.63
C THR A 100 -1.21 16.46 17.29
N ALA A 101 0.04 16.14 16.94
CA ALA A 101 0.37 15.41 15.73
C ALA A 101 -0.19 13.98 15.74
N LEU A 102 -0.11 13.28 16.88
CA LEU A 102 -0.67 11.93 17.04
C LEU A 102 -2.20 11.91 16.93
N GLU A 103 -2.88 12.91 17.50
CA GLU A 103 -4.33 13.04 17.37
C GLU A 103 -4.78 13.30 15.93
N SER A 104 -4.02 14.12 15.19
CA SER A 104 -4.30 14.36 13.78
C SER A 104 -4.04 13.11 12.94
N ASP A 105 -2.87 12.49 13.12
CA ASP A 105 -2.50 11.27 12.41
C ASP A 105 -3.50 10.14 12.66
N ALA A 106 -4.01 9.99 13.88
CA ALA A 106 -4.97 8.92 14.21
C ALA A 106 -6.21 8.95 13.31
N ARG A 107 -6.74 10.15 12.99
CA ARG A 107 -7.91 10.28 12.10
C ARG A 107 -7.56 9.93 10.66
N ASP A 108 -6.48 10.50 10.16
CA ASP A 108 -6.07 10.32 8.76
C ASP A 108 -5.56 8.88 8.53
N HIS A 109 -5.02 8.23 9.56
CA HIS A 109 -4.51 6.86 9.49
C HIS A 109 -5.66 5.88 9.46
N LYS A 110 -6.68 6.11 10.29
CA LYS A 110 -7.92 5.34 10.24
C LYS A 110 -8.56 5.44 8.85
N LYS A 111 -8.67 6.64 8.30
CA LYS A 111 -9.22 6.84 6.94
C LYS A 111 -8.41 6.08 5.89
N LEU A 112 -7.08 6.17 5.91
CA LEU A 112 -6.21 5.42 5.01
C LEU A 112 -6.49 3.91 5.07
N LEU A 113 -6.55 3.34 6.28
CA LEU A 113 -6.78 1.91 6.47
C LEU A 113 -8.17 1.49 5.99
N GLU A 114 -9.20 2.30 6.25
CA GLU A 114 -10.57 2.01 5.81
C GLU A 114 -10.69 1.98 4.29
N VAL A 115 -10.21 3.03 3.59
CA VAL A 115 -10.35 3.11 2.13
C VAL A 115 -9.49 2.06 1.42
N THR A 116 -8.29 1.79 1.93
CA THR A 116 -7.42 0.76 1.35
C THR A 116 -7.97 -0.63 1.61
N SER A 117 -8.52 -0.91 2.80
CA SER A 117 -9.19 -2.19 3.10
C SER A 117 -10.41 -2.43 2.22
N SER A 118 -11.24 -1.40 1.99
CA SER A 118 -12.38 -1.46 1.08
C SER A 118 -11.94 -1.80 -0.35
N ALA A 119 -10.97 -1.06 -0.89
CA ALA A 119 -10.44 -1.30 -2.23
C ALA A 119 -9.84 -2.72 -2.36
N ARG A 120 -9.10 -3.17 -1.34
CA ARG A 120 -8.57 -4.54 -1.26
C ARG A 120 -9.67 -5.59 -1.32
N ALA A 121 -10.72 -5.44 -0.52
CA ALA A 121 -11.83 -6.38 -0.49
C ALA A 121 -12.53 -6.48 -1.85
N LEU A 122 -12.75 -5.35 -2.52
CA LEU A 122 -13.35 -5.33 -3.86
C LEU A 122 -12.44 -5.96 -4.92
N LEU A 123 -11.14 -5.70 -4.87
CA LEU A 123 -10.16 -6.36 -5.75
C LEU A 123 -10.12 -7.87 -5.52
N THR A 124 -10.09 -8.33 -4.27
CA THR A 124 -10.16 -9.76 -3.95
C THR A 124 -11.47 -10.39 -4.45
N ALA A 125 -12.60 -9.70 -4.30
CA ALA A 125 -13.88 -10.16 -4.84
C ALA A 125 -13.85 -10.25 -6.38
N LEU A 126 -13.29 -9.26 -7.07
CA LEU A 126 -13.11 -9.29 -8.52
C LEU A 126 -12.24 -10.46 -8.98
N HIS A 127 -11.19 -10.80 -8.24
CA HIS A 127 -10.39 -11.99 -8.51
C HIS A 127 -11.21 -13.28 -8.38
N VAL A 128 -11.98 -13.43 -7.30
CA VAL A 128 -12.84 -14.60 -7.10
C VAL A 128 -13.85 -14.72 -8.24
N ILE A 129 -14.47 -13.61 -8.65
CA ILE A 129 -15.43 -13.61 -9.76
C ILE A 129 -14.74 -13.96 -11.07
N SER A 130 -13.55 -13.41 -11.37
CA SER A 130 -12.86 -13.69 -12.64
C SER A 130 -12.32 -15.12 -12.74
N LYS A 131 -12.02 -15.77 -11.61
CA LYS A 131 -11.64 -17.19 -11.57
C LYS A 131 -12.83 -18.16 -11.59
N SER A 132 -14.03 -17.65 -11.33
CA SER A 132 -15.23 -18.48 -11.32
C SER A 132 -15.66 -18.85 -12.75
N ALA A 133 -15.88 -20.14 -13.00
CA ALA A 133 -16.30 -20.61 -14.32
C ALA A 133 -17.78 -20.28 -14.57
N VAL A 134 -18.05 -19.18 -15.27
CA VAL A 134 -19.42 -18.75 -15.62
C VAL A 134 -19.73 -19.16 -17.06
N VAL A 135 -20.21 -20.38 -17.24
CA VAL A 135 -20.42 -20.99 -18.56
C VAL A 135 -21.85 -21.53 -18.70
N MET A 136 -22.42 -21.28 -19.89
CA MET A 136 -23.57 -22.00 -20.41
C MET A 136 -23.16 -22.71 -21.70
N HIS A 137 -23.30 -24.03 -21.76
CA HIS A 137 -22.98 -24.83 -22.96
C HIS A 137 -24.24 -25.52 -23.45
N MET A 138 -24.58 -25.31 -24.73
CA MET A 138 -25.72 -25.91 -25.41
C MET A 138 -25.26 -26.73 -26.61
N THR A 139 -25.60 -28.02 -26.63
CA THR A 139 -25.27 -28.96 -27.70
C THR A 139 -26.53 -29.32 -28.50
N TRP A 140 -26.45 -29.21 -29.81
CA TRP A 140 -27.48 -29.56 -30.76
C TRP A 140 -27.78 -31.06 -30.69
N ALA A 141 -28.95 -31.39 -30.14
CA ALA A 141 -29.53 -32.72 -30.20
C ALA A 141 -30.48 -32.72 -31.40
N GLY A 142 -30.27 -33.60 -32.38
CA GLY A 142 -30.99 -33.59 -33.66
C GLY A 142 -32.52 -33.39 -33.54
N GLY A 143 -33.13 -32.84 -34.59
CA GLY A 143 -34.55 -32.48 -34.60
C GLY A 143 -34.85 -30.98 -34.78
N GLY A 144 -33.84 -30.16 -35.10
CA GLY A 144 -34.05 -28.77 -35.54
C GLY A 144 -34.06 -27.70 -34.44
N GLN A 145 -33.75 -28.03 -33.19
CA GLN A 145 -33.86 -27.09 -32.07
C GLN A 145 -32.85 -27.33 -30.95
N PHE A 146 -32.39 -26.25 -30.32
CA PHE A 146 -31.74 -26.31 -29.00
C PHE A 146 -32.82 -26.52 -27.94
N SER A 147 -32.88 -27.71 -27.36
CA SER A 147 -33.89 -28.07 -26.35
C SER A 147 -33.37 -27.86 -24.92
N GLN A 148 -34.21 -28.02 -23.89
CA GLN A 148 -33.76 -27.98 -22.50
C GLN A 148 -32.70 -29.06 -22.17
N ALA A 149 -32.81 -30.23 -22.83
CA ALA A 149 -31.85 -31.33 -22.70
C ALA A 149 -30.50 -31.02 -23.38
N SER A 150 -30.47 -30.03 -24.29
CA SER A 150 -29.26 -29.58 -24.98
C SER A 150 -28.29 -28.83 -24.06
N ALA A 151 -28.74 -28.31 -22.92
CA ALA A 151 -27.87 -27.56 -22.00
C ALA A 151 -27.02 -28.50 -21.14
N THR A 152 -25.82 -28.82 -21.60
CA THR A 152 -24.90 -29.82 -21.03
C THR A 152 -24.05 -29.27 -19.88
N HIS A 153 -23.80 -27.95 -19.84
CA HIS A 153 -23.13 -27.30 -18.71
C HIS A 153 -23.85 -26.02 -18.29
N LYS A 154 -24.14 -25.92 -16.99
CA LYS A 154 -24.89 -24.83 -16.37
C LYS A 154 -24.15 -24.35 -15.11
N THR A 155 -23.05 -23.63 -15.30
CA THR A 155 -22.31 -23.02 -14.19
C THR A 155 -22.50 -21.51 -14.12
N PHE A 156 -23.43 -20.98 -14.91
CA PHE A 156 -23.76 -19.56 -14.91
C PHE A 156 -24.16 -19.10 -13.49
N GLY A 157 -23.46 -18.09 -12.96
CA GLY A 157 -23.63 -17.59 -11.59
C GLY A 157 -22.99 -18.43 -10.48
N LYS A 158 -22.29 -19.53 -10.80
CA LYS A 158 -21.53 -20.29 -9.82
C LYS A 158 -20.23 -19.55 -9.50
N ILE A 159 -20.08 -19.15 -8.24
CA ILE A 159 -18.83 -18.58 -7.71
C ILE A 159 -18.01 -19.70 -7.06
N ASP A 160 -16.70 -19.70 -7.31
CA ASP A 160 -15.75 -20.55 -6.59
C ASP A 160 -15.10 -19.77 -5.43
N PRO A 161 -15.59 -19.92 -4.19
CA PRO A 161 -15.07 -19.19 -3.05
C PRO A 161 -13.65 -19.63 -2.64
N ASN A 162 -13.12 -20.72 -3.20
CA ASN A 162 -11.79 -21.23 -2.87
C ASN A 162 -10.67 -20.55 -3.66
N SER A 163 -11.00 -19.64 -4.58
CA SER A 163 -9.98 -18.84 -5.28
C SER A 163 -9.30 -17.89 -4.30
N LYS A 164 -8.03 -18.16 -4.01
CA LYS A 164 -7.20 -17.38 -3.09
C LYS A 164 -6.18 -16.52 -3.83
N CYS A 165 -5.64 -15.52 -3.15
CA CYS A 165 -4.57 -14.64 -3.66
C CYS A 165 -3.15 -15.20 -3.40
N ASP A 166 -3.00 -16.52 -3.24
CA ASP A 166 -1.78 -17.14 -2.74
C ASP A 166 -0.63 -17.11 -3.77
N ASP A 167 -0.96 -17.01 -5.07
CA ASP A 167 0.01 -17.07 -6.17
C ASP A 167 0.85 -15.79 -6.35
N GLU A 168 0.52 -14.71 -5.65
CA GLU A 168 1.11 -13.37 -5.82
C GLU A 168 2.44 -13.17 -5.06
N THR A 169 3.32 -14.17 -5.11
CA THR A 169 4.60 -14.21 -4.37
C THR A 169 5.49 -12.98 -4.60
N THR A 170 5.45 -12.40 -5.80
CA THR A 170 6.21 -11.19 -6.14
C THR A 170 5.70 -9.97 -5.39
N GLU A 171 4.38 -9.76 -5.30
CA GLU A 171 3.82 -8.64 -4.54
C GLU A 171 3.93 -8.88 -3.02
N GLN A 172 3.78 -10.13 -2.57
CA GLN A 172 3.93 -10.49 -1.15
C GLN A 172 5.34 -10.22 -0.61
N SER A 173 6.38 -10.44 -1.43
CA SER A 173 7.78 -10.24 -1.04
C SER A 173 8.22 -8.77 -1.04
N LYS A 174 7.40 -7.86 -1.56
CA LYS A 174 7.72 -6.43 -1.54
C LYS A 174 7.59 -5.85 -0.15
N SER A 175 8.51 -4.95 0.16
CA SER A 175 8.46 -4.09 1.33
C SER A 175 8.57 -2.64 0.90
N PHE A 176 7.92 -1.77 1.67
CA PHE A 176 7.93 -0.35 1.40
C PHE A 176 8.56 0.41 2.57
N SER A 177 9.21 1.50 2.23
CA SER A 177 9.58 2.59 3.12
C SER A 177 8.82 3.85 2.66
N ARG A 178 8.84 4.93 3.45
CA ARG A 178 8.30 6.22 3.01
C ARG A 178 8.87 6.66 1.66
N THR A 179 10.17 6.47 1.45
CA THR A 179 10.85 6.85 0.21
C THR A 179 10.42 6.00 -0.98
N THR A 180 10.31 4.68 -0.81
CA THR A 180 9.92 3.81 -1.92
C THR A 180 8.44 3.92 -2.24
N GLU A 181 7.57 4.03 -1.22
CA GLU A 181 6.12 4.26 -1.41
C GLU A 181 5.83 5.57 -2.14
N ALA A 182 6.56 6.65 -1.82
CA ALA A 182 6.35 7.94 -2.46
C ALA A 182 6.55 7.91 -3.99
N ASN A 183 7.36 6.97 -4.49
CA ASN A 183 7.64 6.79 -5.91
C ASN A 183 6.75 5.73 -6.58
N GLU A 184 5.80 5.15 -5.84
CA GLU A 184 4.90 4.13 -6.37
C GLU A 184 3.86 4.71 -7.33
N LYS A 185 3.53 3.91 -8.34
CA LYS A 185 2.41 4.20 -9.24
C LYS A 185 1.08 3.99 -8.52
N ASP A 186 0.07 4.66 -9.04
CA ASP A 186 -1.31 4.40 -8.63
C ASP A 186 -1.67 2.94 -8.88
N ILE A 187 -2.51 2.41 -8.01
CA ILE A 187 -3.15 1.13 -8.23
C ILE A 187 -4.08 1.27 -9.45
N PRO A 188 -3.87 0.50 -10.52
CA PRO A 188 -4.70 0.56 -11.71
C PRO A 188 -6.08 -0.05 -11.44
N ASP A 189 -7.08 0.43 -12.19
CA ASP A 189 -8.40 -0.18 -12.26
C ASP A 189 -8.34 -1.45 -13.11
N VAL A 190 -8.31 -2.61 -12.46
CA VAL A 190 -8.24 -3.92 -13.09
C VAL A 190 -9.59 -4.62 -13.05
N LEU A 191 -9.88 -5.47 -14.04
CA LEU A 191 -11.11 -6.25 -14.12
C LEU A 191 -12.36 -5.35 -14.09
N ASN A 192 -12.35 -4.26 -14.86
CA ASN A 192 -13.41 -3.23 -14.84
C ASN A 192 -14.47 -3.40 -15.94
N GLN A 193 -14.31 -4.40 -16.81
CA GLN A 193 -15.25 -4.75 -17.87
C GLN A 193 -15.76 -6.17 -17.71
N VAL A 194 -17.07 -6.34 -17.84
CA VAL A 194 -17.70 -7.66 -18.01
C VAL A 194 -17.82 -7.95 -19.51
N ILE A 195 -17.47 -9.16 -19.91
CA ILE A 195 -17.47 -9.60 -21.29
C ILE A 195 -18.38 -10.81 -21.39
N LEU A 196 -19.43 -10.70 -22.20
CA LEU A 196 -20.15 -11.86 -22.69
C LEU A 196 -19.40 -12.37 -23.90
N GLU A 197 -18.81 -13.55 -23.80
CA GLU A 197 -18.10 -14.22 -24.88
C GLU A 197 -18.90 -15.40 -25.37
N ASN A 198 -18.70 -15.78 -26.63
CA ASN A 198 -19.18 -17.04 -27.14
C ASN A 198 -18.11 -17.85 -27.85
N THR A 199 -18.28 -19.16 -27.86
CA THR A 199 -17.65 -20.07 -28.82
C THR A 199 -18.72 -20.94 -29.45
N CYS A 200 -18.48 -21.41 -30.65
CA CYS A 200 -19.41 -22.30 -31.34
C CYS A 200 -18.70 -23.23 -32.30
N ASP A 201 -19.35 -24.35 -32.55
CA ASP A 201 -18.90 -25.42 -33.43
C ASP A 201 -20.10 -25.96 -34.21
N GLN A 202 -19.90 -26.20 -35.51
CA GLN A 202 -20.97 -26.56 -36.44
C GLN A 202 -21.28 -28.07 -36.47
N ASP A 203 -20.39 -28.94 -36.00
CA ASP A 203 -20.51 -30.40 -36.15
C ASP A 203 -19.74 -31.22 -35.07
N GLY A 204 -19.16 -30.55 -34.08
CA GLY A 204 -18.31 -31.13 -33.05
C GLY A 204 -16.88 -31.45 -33.51
N ALA A 205 -16.49 -31.09 -34.74
CA ALA A 205 -15.17 -31.43 -35.30
C ALA A 205 -14.09 -30.37 -35.02
N GLY A 206 -14.39 -29.31 -34.27
CA GLY A 206 -13.47 -28.20 -33.99
C GLY A 206 -13.32 -27.21 -35.15
N GLY A 207 -14.19 -27.29 -36.16
CA GLY A 207 -14.09 -26.53 -37.41
C GLY A 207 -14.58 -25.08 -37.31
N THR A 208 -14.50 -24.36 -38.44
CA THR A 208 -15.00 -22.99 -38.54
C THR A 208 -16.52 -22.96 -38.50
N PHE A 209 -17.10 -22.13 -37.64
CA PHE A 209 -18.54 -21.87 -37.60
C PHE A 209 -18.90 -20.94 -38.77
N GLY A 210 -19.52 -21.50 -39.82
CA GLY A 210 -19.87 -20.79 -41.05
C GLY A 210 -21.37 -20.84 -41.38
N PRO A 211 -21.80 -20.30 -42.53
CA PRO A 211 -23.21 -20.27 -42.95
C PRO A 211 -23.79 -21.64 -43.35
N ASN A 212 -23.06 -22.73 -43.11
CA ASN A 212 -23.41 -24.07 -43.54
C ASN A 212 -24.38 -24.75 -42.56
N SER A 213 -24.94 -25.89 -42.98
CA SER A 213 -25.87 -26.69 -42.18
C SER A 213 -25.27 -27.11 -40.83
N ILE A 214 -26.03 -26.90 -39.75
CA ILE A 214 -25.69 -27.35 -38.39
C ILE A 214 -25.80 -28.89 -38.33
N GLY A 215 -24.69 -29.54 -38.02
CA GLY A 215 -24.57 -30.98 -37.86
C GLY A 215 -25.01 -31.49 -36.49
N ASN A 216 -25.11 -32.81 -36.35
CA ASN A 216 -25.24 -33.43 -35.03
C ASN A 216 -24.02 -33.08 -34.17
N SER A 217 -24.23 -32.83 -32.87
CA SER A 217 -23.17 -32.44 -31.93
C SER A 217 -22.60 -31.02 -32.09
N ALA A 218 -23.16 -30.21 -33.00
CA ALA A 218 -22.89 -28.78 -33.01
C ALA A 218 -23.15 -28.15 -31.64
N PHE A 219 -22.43 -27.10 -31.28
CA PHE A 219 -22.65 -26.44 -30.00
C PHE A 219 -22.48 -24.94 -30.06
N ILE A 220 -23.12 -24.29 -29.08
CA ILE A 220 -22.86 -22.90 -28.74
C ILE A 220 -22.58 -22.86 -27.25
N LYS A 221 -21.52 -22.16 -26.89
CA LYS A 221 -21.11 -21.93 -25.51
C LYS A 221 -21.05 -20.43 -25.28
N TYR A 222 -21.68 -19.98 -24.20
CA TYR A 222 -21.54 -18.62 -23.70
C TYR A 222 -20.71 -18.64 -22.42
N GLY A 223 -19.81 -17.68 -22.30
CA GLY A 223 -19.03 -17.42 -21.10
C GLY A 223 -19.26 -15.99 -20.64
N LEU A 224 -19.27 -15.77 -19.33
CA LEU A 224 -19.00 -14.44 -18.78
C LEU A 224 -17.56 -14.40 -18.27
N ASN A 225 -16.83 -13.39 -18.69
CA ASN A 225 -15.48 -13.12 -18.25
C ASN A 225 -15.39 -11.67 -17.74
N ILE A 226 -14.39 -11.37 -16.92
CA ILE A 226 -14.11 -10.01 -16.48
C ILE A 226 -12.65 -9.70 -16.79
N GLU A 227 -12.41 -8.62 -17.52
CA GLU A 227 -11.06 -8.21 -17.94
C GLU A 227 -10.94 -6.67 -17.92
N THR A 228 -9.79 -6.17 -18.38
CA THR A 228 -9.54 -4.75 -18.62
C THR A 228 -9.20 -4.54 -20.10
N ASN A 229 -9.71 -3.46 -20.69
CA ASN A 229 -9.37 -3.01 -22.05
C ASN A 229 -9.76 -3.96 -23.20
N LYS A 230 -10.81 -4.77 -23.04
CA LYS A 230 -11.39 -5.49 -24.17
C LYS A 230 -11.99 -4.50 -25.16
N GLY A 231 -11.61 -4.67 -26.43
CA GLY A 231 -12.14 -3.88 -27.54
C GLY A 231 -13.62 -4.13 -27.78
N SER A 232 -14.25 -3.26 -28.58
CA SER A 232 -15.62 -3.49 -29.01
C SER A 232 -15.71 -4.76 -29.86
N PRO A 233 -16.79 -5.55 -29.70
CA PRO A 233 -16.98 -6.75 -30.49
C PRO A 233 -17.08 -6.39 -31.98
N THR A 234 -16.36 -7.14 -32.83
CA THR A 234 -16.40 -6.93 -34.29
C THR A 234 -17.32 -7.94 -34.98
N ASN A 235 -17.56 -9.08 -34.34
CA ASN A 235 -18.45 -10.13 -34.81
C ASN A 235 -19.42 -10.54 -33.69
N VAL A 236 -20.60 -11.02 -34.05
CA VAL A 236 -21.64 -11.45 -33.09
C VAL A 236 -21.45 -12.92 -32.67
N PHE A 237 -20.73 -13.71 -33.48
CA PHE A 237 -20.39 -15.10 -33.19
C PHE A 237 -18.93 -15.39 -33.48
N ALA A 238 -18.30 -16.17 -32.60
CA ALA A 238 -16.99 -16.75 -32.84
C ALA A 238 -16.97 -17.59 -34.12
N THR A 239 -15.87 -17.51 -34.85
CA THR A 239 -15.69 -18.28 -36.08
C THR A 239 -15.11 -19.68 -35.82
N ALA A 240 -14.70 -20.02 -34.59
CA ALA A 240 -14.18 -21.35 -34.28
C ALA A 240 -14.41 -21.75 -32.81
N ALA A 241 -14.43 -23.07 -32.57
CA ALA A 241 -14.75 -23.71 -31.30
C ALA A 241 -13.85 -23.32 -30.11
N ASN A 242 -12.59 -22.97 -30.39
CA ASN A 242 -11.53 -22.78 -29.39
C ASN A 242 -11.08 -21.31 -29.22
N THR A 243 -11.69 -20.38 -29.96
CA THR A 243 -11.36 -18.95 -29.91
C THR A 243 -12.61 -18.15 -29.53
N PRO A 244 -12.76 -17.81 -28.24
CA PRO A 244 -13.89 -17.00 -27.79
C PRO A 244 -13.90 -15.64 -28.47
N GLU A 245 -15.09 -15.23 -28.93
CA GLU A 245 -15.33 -13.88 -29.44
C GLU A 245 -16.21 -13.13 -28.44
N ALA A 246 -15.90 -11.86 -28.20
CA ALA A 246 -16.78 -11.01 -27.42
C ALA A 246 -18.07 -10.76 -28.20
N VAL A 247 -19.21 -10.96 -27.56
CA VAL A 247 -20.55 -10.63 -28.07
C VAL A 247 -20.99 -9.27 -27.53
N ALA A 248 -20.65 -9.00 -26.26
CA ALA A 248 -20.92 -7.73 -25.61
C ALA A 248 -19.83 -7.42 -24.58
N VAL A 249 -19.46 -6.15 -24.49
CA VAL A 249 -18.53 -5.63 -23.48
C VAL A 249 -19.25 -4.54 -22.69
N GLY A 250 -19.40 -4.75 -21.40
CA GLY A 250 -20.01 -3.81 -20.47
C GLY A 250 -18.98 -3.27 -19.50
N VAL A 251 -19.03 -1.97 -19.22
CA VAL A 251 -18.20 -1.34 -18.20
C VAL A 251 -18.93 -1.45 -16.85
N PHE A 252 -18.36 -2.18 -15.90
CA PHE A 252 -18.98 -2.49 -14.60
C PHE A 252 -18.38 -1.68 -13.44
N LYS A 253 -17.10 -1.27 -13.53
CA LYS A 253 -16.42 -0.31 -12.61
C LYS A 253 -16.64 -0.55 -11.11
N LEU A 254 -16.72 -1.81 -10.68
CA LEU A 254 -17.07 -2.16 -9.30
C LEU A 254 -16.07 -1.62 -8.25
N ALA A 255 -14.76 -1.71 -8.55
CA ALA A 255 -13.71 -1.30 -7.62
C ALA A 255 -13.17 0.11 -7.90
N THR A 256 -13.54 0.72 -9.03
CA THR A 256 -12.91 1.95 -9.56
C THR A 256 -12.89 3.08 -8.53
N ALA A 257 -14.05 3.42 -7.95
CA ALA A 257 -14.15 4.51 -6.98
C ALA A 257 -13.34 4.26 -5.70
N ALA A 258 -13.34 3.02 -5.20
CA ALA A 258 -12.57 2.65 -4.02
C ALA A 258 -11.06 2.69 -4.29
N ILE A 259 -10.62 2.27 -5.49
CA ILE A 259 -9.23 2.35 -5.94
C ILE A 259 -8.79 3.82 -6.05
N GLU A 260 -9.62 4.68 -6.65
CA GLU A 260 -9.35 6.12 -6.77
C GLU A 260 -9.23 6.80 -5.39
N GLU A 261 -10.12 6.45 -4.45
CA GLU A 261 -10.08 6.97 -3.09
C GLU A 261 -8.83 6.49 -2.33
N ALA A 262 -8.48 5.20 -2.44
CA ALA A 262 -7.27 4.65 -1.84
C ALA A 262 -6.00 5.29 -2.41
N ASN A 263 -5.92 5.50 -3.72
CA ASN A 263 -4.81 6.19 -4.36
C ASN A 263 -4.71 7.64 -3.89
N THR A 264 -5.84 8.34 -3.76
CA THR A 264 -5.87 9.71 -3.22
C THR A 264 -5.33 9.74 -1.79
N GLN A 265 -5.80 8.87 -0.90
CA GLN A 265 -5.32 8.84 0.49
C GLN A 265 -3.85 8.46 0.60
N LEU A 266 -3.35 7.53 -0.21
CA LEU A 266 -1.92 7.22 -0.26
C LEU A 266 -1.11 8.45 -0.70
N LYS A 267 -1.57 9.20 -1.71
CA LYS A 267 -0.91 10.44 -2.16
C LYS A 267 -0.90 11.52 -1.09
N ASP A 268 -2.02 11.75 -0.42
CA ASP A 268 -2.11 12.72 0.68
C ASP A 268 -1.07 12.41 1.76
N ARG A 269 -0.91 11.12 2.08
CA ARG A 269 0.04 10.67 3.09
C ARG A 269 1.50 10.80 2.69
N ARG A 270 1.86 10.79 1.40
CA ARG A 270 3.25 10.95 0.95
C ARG A 270 3.86 12.26 1.41
N THR A 271 3.08 13.33 1.38
CA THR A 271 3.51 14.68 1.72
C THR A 271 3.38 15.04 3.20
N ASP A 272 2.72 14.19 3.97
CA ASP A 272 2.48 14.42 5.38
C ASP A 272 3.78 14.31 6.20
N THR A 273 4.04 15.31 7.04
CA THR A 273 5.17 15.40 7.97
C THR A 273 4.72 15.61 9.42
N MET A 274 3.43 15.44 9.72
CA MET A 274 2.82 15.67 11.04
C MET A 274 3.60 14.99 12.17
N LEU A 275 3.94 13.72 12.01
CA LEU A 275 4.62 12.93 13.05
C LEU A 275 6.08 13.32 13.26
N SER A 276 6.66 14.22 12.45
CA SER A 276 8.00 14.74 12.66
C SER A 276 8.18 15.42 14.02
N ALA A 277 7.11 15.98 14.59
CA ALA A 277 7.12 16.55 15.93
C ALA A 277 7.48 15.50 17.00
N CYS A 278 7.05 14.24 16.82
CA CYS A 278 7.31 13.14 17.73
C CYS A 278 8.72 12.55 17.61
N ASN A 279 9.47 12.88 16.55
CA ASN A 279 10.85 12.41 16.38
C ASN A 279 11.85 13.22 17.22
N LYS A 280 11.43 14.37 17.78
CA LYS A 280 12.26 15.20 18.66
C LYS A 280 12.34 14.56 20.05
N LYS A 281 13.54 14.14 20.44
CA LYS A 281 13.81 13.53 21.75
C LYS A 281 14.19 14.57 22.78
N LEU A 282 13.63 14.51 23.98
CA LEU A 282 13.96 15.42 25.08
C LEU A 282 15.42 15.33 25.55
N ARG A 283 16.04 14.15 25.41
CA ARG A 283 17.45 13.95 25.77
C ARG A 283 18.43 14.63 24.82
N ASP A 284 17.98 15.03 23.63
CA ASP A 284 18.84 15.66 22.63
C ASP A 284 18.69 17.18 22.69
N PHE A 285 19.70 17.83 23.26
CA PHE A 285 19.78 19.27 23.43
C PHE A 285 19.61 20.06 22.12
N SER A 286 19.97 19.47 20.98
CA SER A 286 19.85 20.12 19.68
C SER A 286 18.40 20.42 19.31
N ASN A 287 17.43 19.65 19.85
CA ASN A 287 16.00 19.79 19.58
C ASN A 287 15.37 21.04 20.18
N PHE A 288 16.02 21.69 21.16
CA PHE A 288 15.44 22.84 21.86
C PHE A 288 16.39 24.01 22.09
N ARG A 289 17.71 23.87 21.89
CA ARG A 289 18.67 24.99 22.07
C ARG A 289 18.32 26.25 21.27
N ASN A 290 17.68 26.07 20.11
CA ASN A 290 17.30 27.15 19.22
C ASN A 290 15.83 27.60 19.39
N ASP A 291 15.04 26.93 20.23
CA ASP A 291 13.65 27.30 20.44
C ASP A 291 13.57 28.68 21.14
N PRO A 292 12.76 29.63 20.63
CA PRO A 292 12.63 30.96 21.25
C PRO A 292 12.19 30.91 22.72
N THR A 293 11.29 29.98 23.06
CA THR A 293 10.81 29.75 24.43
C THR A 293 11.96 29.34 25.33
N PHE A 294 12.81 28.41 24.86
CA PHE A 294 13.99 27.99 25.58
C PHE A 294 14.92 29.16 25.87
N LYS A 295 15.26 29.96 24.85
CA LYS A 295 16.16 31.12 25.00
C LYS A 295 15.61 32.16 25.98
N VAL A 296 14.32 32.50 25.87
CA VAL A 296 13.66 33.44 26.79
C VAL A 296 13.67 32.90 28.22
N LEU A 297 13.33 31.63 28.42
CA LEU A 297 13.33 31.02 29.76
C LEU A 297 14.74 30.94 30.34
N VAL A 298 15.76 30.63 29.55
CA VAL A 298 17.17 30.65 29.97
C VAL A 298 17.57 32.06 30.43
N LEU A 299 17.23 33.09 29.65
CA LEU A 299 17.50 34.48 30.03
C LEU A 299 16.81 34.85 31.36
N LYS A 300 15.54 34.50 31.53
CA LYS A 300 14.80 34.72 32.80
C LYS A 300 15.45 33.97 33.97
N ALA A 301 15.87 32.72 33.76
CA ALA A 301 16.49 31.89 34.79
C ALA A 301 17.89 32.37 35.19
N LEU A 302 18.67 32.95 34.26
CA LEU A 302 20.04 33.43 34.51
C LEU A 302 20.10 34.88 35.02
N THR A 303 19.21 35.76 34.55
CA THR A 303 19.31 37.21 34.83
C THR A 303 18.51 37.68 36.05
N LEU A 304 17.70 36.82 36.68
CA LEU A 304 16.77 37.16 37.76
C LEU A 304 15.77 38.29 37.44
N LYS A 305 15.69 38.73 36.18
CA LYS A 305 14.74 39.74 35.71
C LYS A 305 13.52 39.04 35.09
N GLU A 306 12.38 39.10 35.78
CA GLU A 306 11.11 38.52 35.31
C GLU A 306 10.62 39.12 33.97
N LYS A 307 11.13 40.32 33.59
CA LYS A 307 10.72 41.12 32.43
C LYS A 307 11.47 40.86 31.11
N ALA A 308 12.23 39.77 30.97
CA ALA A 308 12.82 39.45 29.66
C ALA A 308 11.71 38.99 28.68
N GLU A 309 11.25 39.89 27.82
CA GLU A 309 10.12 39.66 26.88
C GLU A 309 10.56 39.17 25.50
N ALA A 310 11.83 39.38 25.10
CA ALA A 310 12.37 38.93 23.82
C ALA A 310 13.88 38.74 23.86
N VAL A 311 14.39 37.93 22.91
CA VAL A 311 15.83 37.82 22.60
C VAL A 311 16.16 38.93 21.62
N THR A 312 16.79 40.02 22.08
CA THR A 312 17.43 40.99 21.17
C THR A 312 18.71 40.38 20.61
N GLY A 313 18.82 40.35 19.28
CA GLY A 313 19.95 39.80 18.54
C GLY A 313 21.26 40.54 18.78
#